data_AF-A0AAC9IY46-F1
#
_entry.id   AF-A0AAC9IY46-F1
#
_cell.length_a   1.000
_cell.length_b   1.000
_cell.length_c   1.000
_cell.angle_alpha   90.00
_cell.angle_beta   90.00
_cell.angle_gamma   90.00
#
_symmetry.space_group_name_H-M   'P 1'
#
loop_
_entity.id
_entity.type
_entity.pdbx_description
1 polymer ?
#
loop_
_entity_poly.entity_id
_entity_poly.type
_entity_poly.pdbx_seq_one_letter_code
_entity_poly.pdbx_strand_id
1 'polypeptide(L)'
;MITWTITSMESQPTTGIVVSANWLCAGEENGFTASLSGTCVFPIPEGGYVPYEQLTKDQVLQWVWTDGGVDQITTEASVNNALQAQVNPPVVQQPLPWESA
;
A
#
# COMPACT_ATOMS: atom_id res chain seq x y z
N MET A 1 10.64 -5.86 -6.35
CA MET A 1 9.66 -6.76 -5.68
C MET A 1 8.62 -5.89 -4.98
N ILE A 2 7.34 -6.24 -5.02
CA ILE A 2 6.31 -5.50 -4.27
C ILE A 2 6.23 -6.01 -2.83
N THR A 3 6.10 -5.08 -1.89
CA THR A 3 5.96 -5.32 -0.46
C THR A 3 4.72 -4.62 0.07
N TRP A 4 3.84 -5.38 0.71
CA TRP A 4 2.69 -4.85 1.44
C TRP A 4 2.96 -4.78 2.93
N THR A 5 2.63 -3.63 3.52
CA THR A 5 2.82 -3.34 4.94
C THR A 5 1.56 -2.71 5.52
N ILE A 6 1.19 -3.13 6.73
CA ILE A 6 0.23 -2.41 7.57
C ILE A 6 1.03 -1.44 8.43
N THR A 7 0.84 -0.14 8.23
CA THR A 7 1.64 0.90 8.88
C THR A 7 1.06 1.31 10.23
N SER A 8 -0.26 1.23 10.38
CA SER A 8 -0.94 1.38 11.67
C SER A 8 -2.34 0.75 11.63
N MET A 9 -2.90 0.49 12.80
CA MET A 9 -4.29 0.05 12.98
C MET A 9 -4.94 0.83 14.10
N GLU A 10 -6.24 1.07 13.99
CA GLU A 10 -7.05 1.62 15.07
C GLU A 10 -8.09 0.60 15.49
N SER A 11 -8.24 0.43 16.81
CA SER A 11 -9.15 -0.54 17.41
C SER A 11 -10.02 0.10 18.48
N GLN A 12 -11.19 -0.47 18.71
CA GLN A 12 -12.05 -0.07 19.83
C GLN A 12 -11.37 -0.36 21.17
N PRO A 13 -11.39 0.57 22.13
CA PRO A 13 -10.61 0.46 23.37
C PRO A 13 -11.07 -0.67 24.29
N THR A 14 -12.35 -1.04 24.25
CA THR A 14 -12.93 -2.05 25.16
C THR A 14 -12.85 -3.45 24.59
N THR A 15 -13.04 -3.61 23.28
CA THR A 15 -13.12 -4.92 22.62
C THR A 15 -11.83 -5.30 21.88
N GLY A 16 -10.97 -4.33 21.56
CA GLY A 16 -9.78 -4.55 20.73
C GLY A 16 -10.09 -4.83 19.26
N ILE A 17 -11.36 -4.69 18.84
CA ILE A 17 -11.77 -4.91 17.44
C ILE A 17 -11.19 -3.79 16.58
N VAL A 18 -10.42 -4.16 15.54
CA VAL A 18 -9.87 -3.23 14.56
C VAL A 18 -10.99 -2.67 13.70
N VAL A 19 -11.05 -1.34 13.58
CA VAL A 19 -12.06 -0.61 12.78
C VAL A 19 -11.44 0.09 11.59
N SER A 20 -10.12 0.32 11.61
CA SER A 20 -9.40 0.88 10.47
C SER A 20 -7.95 0.41 10.45
N ALA A 21 -7.37 0.39 9.24
CA ALA A 21 -5.95 0.14 9.04
C ALA A 21 -5.38 1.02 7.94
N ASN A 22 -4.17 1.52 8.16
CA ASN A 22 -3.36 2.17 7.15
C ASN A 22 -2.43 1.13 6.52
N TRP A 23 -2.35 1.16 5.19
CA TRP A 23 -1.55 0.23 4.41
C TRP A 23 -0.60 0.97 3.46
N LEU A 24 0.47 0.28 3.08
CA LEU A 24 1.47 0.72 2.12
C LEU A 24 1.81 -0.45 1.20
N CYS A 25 1.65 -0.24 -0.11
CA CYS A 25 2.17 -1.08 -1.16
C CYS A 25 3.39 -0.37 -1.76
N ALA A 26 4.58 -0.91 -1.55
CA ALA A 26 5.84 -0.33 -2.02
C ALA A 26 6.57 -1.29 -2.94
N GLY A 27 7.26 -0.75 -3.93
CA GLY A 27 8.14 -1.49 -4.81
C GLY A 27 9.49 -0.81 -4.93
N GLU A 28 10.52 -1.63 -5.10
CA GLU A 28 11.88 -1.20 -5.38
C GLU A 28 12.45 -1.98 -6.56
N GLU A 29 13.11 -1.26 -7.47
CA GLU A 29 13.80 -1.79 -8.64
C GLU A 29 14.95 -0.87 -9.06
N ASN A 30 16.17 -1.42 -9.20
CA ASN A 30 17.37 -0.69 -9.63
C ASN A 30 17.67 0.61 -8.86
N GLY A 31 17.33 0.65 -7.55
CA GLY A 31 17.51 1.83 -6.70
C GLY A 31 16.40 2.89 -6.83
N PHE A 32 15.41 2.68 -7.70
CA PHE A 32 14.19 3.47 -7.75
C PHE A 32 13.12 2.87 -6.83
N THR A 33 12.33 3.74 -6.23
CA THR A 33 11.22 3.35 -5.35
C THR A 33 9.92 3.97 -5.84
N ALA A 34 8.84 3.23 -5.74
CA ALA A 34 7.50 3.76 -5.86
C ALA A 34 6.60 3.14 -4.80
N SER A 35 5.56 3.85 -4.41
CA SER A 35 4.63 3.35 -3.41
C SER A 35 3.25 3.97 -3.56
N LEU A 36 2.24 3.20 -3.16
CA LEU A 36 0.88 3.65 -2.93
C LEU A 36 0.50 3.31 -1.50
N SER A 37 -0.25 4.20 -0.86
CA SER A 37 -0.74 4.01 0.50
C SER A 37 -2.19 4.43 0.59
N GLY A 38 -2.88 3.90 1.58
CA GLY A 38 -4.25 4.29 1.85
C GLY A 38 -4.70 3.91 3.25
N THR A 39 -5.94 4.28 3.54
CA THR A 39 -6.64 3.95 4.78
C THR A 39 -7.88 3.17 4.40
N CYS A 40 -8.14 2.07 5.10
CA CYS A 40 -9.38 1.31 4.99
C CYS A 40 -10.12 1.38 6.31
N VAL A 41 -11.46 1.46 6.23
CA VAL A 41 -12.37 1.34 7.37
C VAL A 41 -13.12 0.03 7.20
N PHE A 42 -13.19 -0.76 8.26
CA PHE A 42 -13.78 -2.09 8.24
C PHE A 42 -15.12 -2.11 8.98
N PRO A 43 -16.08 -2.94 8.55
CA PRO A 43 -17.29 -3.18 9.32
C PRO A 43 -16.94 -3.90 10.63
N ILE A 44 -17.79 -3.73 11.65
CA ILE A 44 -17.68 -4.52 12.88
C ILE A 44 -18.04 -5.97 12.52
N PRO A 45 -17.19 -6.97 12.84
CA PRO A 45 -17.48 -8.36 12.51
C PRO A 45 -18.72 -8.86 13.25
N GLU A 46 -19.64 -9.50 12.53
CA GLU A 46 -20.78 -10.19 13.13
C GLU A 46 -20.32 -11.56 13.68
N GLY A 47 -20.21 -11.68 15.01
CA GLY A 47 -19.87 -12.93 15.68
C GLY A 47 -18.59 -12.86 16.52
N GLY A 48 -17.83 -13.97 16.54
CA GLY A 48 -16.55 -14.03 17.23
C GLY A 48 -15.48 -13.22 16.51
N TYR A 49 -14.63 -12.51 17.26
CA TYR A 49 -13.49 -11.77 16.73
C TYR A 49 -12.17 -12.40 17.18
N VAL A 50 -11.14 -12.23 16.36
CA VAL A 50 -9.77 -12.59 16.74
C VAL A 50 -9.26 -11.48 17.67
N PRO A 51 -8.77 -11.82 18.89
CA PRO A 51 -8.17 -10.83 19.78
C PRO A 51 -7.04 -10.07 19.09
N TYR A 52 -6.89 -8.78 19.38
CA TYR A 52 -5.90 -7.92 18.73
C TYR A 52 -4.48 -8.50 18.75
N GLU A 53 -4.07 -9.10 19.86
CA GLU A 53 -2.73 -9.70 20.05
C GLU A 53 -2.48 -10.96 19.19
N GLN A 54 -3.54 -11.55 18.63
CA GLN A 54 -3.46 -12.75 17.78
C GLN A 54 -3.57 -12.42 16.30
N LEU A 55 -3.75 -11.14 15.94
CA LEU A 55 -3.85 -10.72 14.55
C LEU A 55 -2.52 -10.89 13.84
N THR A 56 -2.58 -11.46 12.63
CA THR A 56 -1.43 -11.52 11.74
C THR A 56 -1.52 -10.43 10.68
N LYS A 57 -0.36 -10.02 10.16
CA LYS A 57 -0.31 -9.04 9.06
C LYS A 57 -1.12 -9.49 7.84
N ASP A 58 -1.05 -10.77 7.50
CA ASP A 58 -1.71 -11.32 6.32
C ASP A 58 -3.25 -11.31 6.47
N GLN A 59 -3.77 -11.54 7.68
CA GLN A 59 -5.20 -11.39 7.95
C GLN A 59 -5.67 -9.94 7.73
N VAL A 60 -4.91 -8.97 8.23
CA VAL A 60 -5.27 -7.56 8.10
C VAL A 60 -5.16 -7.09 6.64
N LEU A 61 -4.15 -7.56 5.90
CA LEU A 61 -4.03 -7.30 4.46
C LEU A 61 -5.20 -7.92 3.69
N GLN A 62 -5.66 -9.11 4.07
CA GLN A 62 -6.85 -9.70 3.46
C GLN A 62 -8.08 -8.79 3.65
N TRP A 63 -8.25 -8.18 4.82
CA TRP A 63 -9.34 -7.21 5.05
C TRP A 63 -9.19 -5.96 4.18
N VAL A 64 -7.97 -5.43 4.03
CA VAL A 64 -7.70 -4.30 3.13
C VAL A 64 -8.17 -4.59 1.71
N TRP A 65 -7.91 -5.79 1.19
CA TRP A 65 -8.28 -6.16 -0.17
C TRP A 65 -9.75 -6.53 -0.34
N THR A 66 -10.40 -7.05 0.70
CA THR A 66 -11.80 -7.48 0.64
C THR A 66 -12.74 -6.40 1.14
N ASP A 67 -12.77 -6.18 2.46
CA ASP A 67 -13.67 -5.22 3.11
C ASP A 67 -13.28 -3.76 2.85
N GLY A 68 -11.97 -3.49 2.75
CA GLY A 68 -11.41 -2.18 2.44
C GLY A 68 -11.53 -1.79 0.97
N GLY A 69 -11.89 -2.72 0.08
CA GLY A 69 -12.11 -2.49 -1.34
C GLY A 69 -10.86 -2.17 -2.16
N VAL A 70 -9.66 -2.44 -1.63
CA VAL A 70 -8.40 -2.17 -2.35
C VAL A 70 -8.11 -3.31 -3.32
N ASP A 71 -8.17 -3.01 -4.62
CA ASP A 71 -7.75 -3.98 -5.64
C ASP A 71 -6.23 -4.17 -5.59
N GLN A 72 -5.82 -5.35 -5.11
CA GLN A 72 -4.42 -5.73 -5.00
C GLN A 72 -3.70 -5.65 -6.35
N ILE A 73 -4.25 -6.28 -7.39
CA ILE A 73 -3.60 -6.39 -8.70
C ILE A 73 -3.43 -5.02 -9.33
N THR A 74 -4.48 -4.21 -9.30
CA THR A 74 -4.45 -2.84 -9.86
C THR A 74 -3.48 -1.95 -9.10
N THR A 75 -3.40 -2.09 -7.77
CA THR A 75 -2.46 -1.32 -6.95
C THR A 75 -1.01 -1.73 -7.22
N GLU A 76 -0.72 -3.02 -7.26
CA GLU A 76 0.61 -3.55 -7.57
C GLU A 76 1.06 -3.15 -8.98
N ALA A 77 0.15 -3.23 -9.96
CA ALA A 77 0.42 -2.79 -11.34
C ALA A 77 0.73 -1.29 -11.40
N SER A 78 0.00 -0.46 -10.64
CA SER A 78 0.24 0.98 -10.57
C SER A 78 1.62 1.31 -9.99
N VAL A 79 2.03 0.63 -8.92
CA VAL A 79 3.38 0.78 -8.33
C VAL A 79 4.46 0.35 -9.33
N ASN A 80 4.27 -0.79 -9.99
CA ASN A 80 5.22 -1.27 -11.01
C ASN A 80 5.31 -0.31 -12.20
N ASN A 81 4.20 0.23 -12.68
CA ASN A 81 4.20 1.21 -13.77
C ASN A 81 4.96 2.49 -13.37
N ALA A 82 4.78 2.96 -12.13
CA ALA A 82 5.51 4.12 -11.61
C ALA A 82 7.02 3.85 -11.46
N LEU A 83 7.42 2.62 -11.10
CA LEU A 83 8.83 2.21 -11.11
C LEU A 83 9.39 2.18 -12.54
N GLN A 84 8.68 1.56 -13.47
CA GLN A 84 9.14 1.42 -14.85
C GLN A 84 9.28 2.78 -15.54
N ALA A 85 8.40 3.74 -15.24
CA ALA A 85 8.52 5.11 -15.71
C ALA A 85 9.74 5.86 -15.12
N GLN A 86 10.27 5.44 -13.97
CA GLN A 86 11.50 5.99 -13.41
C GLN A 86 12.75 5.29 -13.95
N VAL A 87 12.71 3.96 -14.07
CA VAL A 87 13.80 3.13 -14.61
C VAL A 87 14.03 3.42 -16.09
N ASN A 88 12.95 3.58 -16.86
CA ASN A 88 12.98 3.86 -18.29
C ASN A 88 12.05 5.05 -18.61
N PRO A 89 12.49 6.29 -18.33
CA PRO A 89 11.66 7.46 -18.49
C PRO A 89 11.29 7.67 -19.96
N PRO A 90 9.99 7.74 -20.32
CA PRO A 90 9.55 7.90 -21.71
C PRO A 90 9.90 9.28 -22.28
N VAL A 91 10.15 10.26 -21.41
CA VAL A 91 10.57 11.61 -21.76
C VAL A 91 11.74 11.96 -20.86
N VAL A 92 12.85 12.39 -21.46
CA VAL A 92 14.03 12.88 -20.76
C VAL A 92 14.12 14.39 -20.91
N GLN A 93 14.47 15.09 -19.84
CA GLN A 93 14.80 16.50 -19.92
C GLN A 93 16.17 16.62 -20.60
N GLN A 94 16.20 17.20 -21.80
CA GLN A 94 17.46 17.53 -22.44
C GLN A 94 17.99 18.87 -21.90
N PRO A 95 19.32 19.05 -21.83
CA PRO A 95 19.90 20.35 -21.55
C PRO A 95 19.43 21.37 -22.59
N LEU A 96 19.27 22.63 -22.18
CA LEU A 96 18.85 23.68 -23.10
C LEU A 96 19.94 23.86 -24.18
N PRO A 97 19.60 23.88 -25.49
CA PRO A 97 20.57 23.96 -26.57
C PRO A 97 21.51 25.17 -26.56
N TRP A 98 21.17 26.20 -25.79
CA TRP A 98 21.91 27.46 -25.66
C TRP A 98 22.68 27.59 -24.34
N GLU A 99 22.62 26.60 -23.45
CA GLU A 99 23.43 26.56 -22.22
C GLU A 99 24.76 25.82 -22.40
N SER A 100 25.04 25.32 -23.61
CA SER A 100 26.39 24.86 -23.98
C SER A 100 27.25 26.08 -24.36
N ALA A 101 27.80 26.75 -23.36
CA ALA A 101 28.88 27.74 -23.53
C ALA A 101 30.21 27.16 -23.02
#